data_AF-A0A916GE97-F1
#
_entry.id   AF-A0A916GE97-F1
#
_cell.length_a   1.000
_cell.length_b   1.000
_cell.length_c   1.000
_cell.angle_alpha   90.00
_cell.angle_beta   90.00
_cell.angle_gamma   90.00
#
_symmetry.space_group_name_H-M   'P 1'
#
loop_
_entity.id
_entity.type
_entity.pdbx_description
1 polymer ?
#
loop_
_entity_poly.entity_id
_entity_poly.type
_entity_poly.pdbx_seq_one_letter_code
_entity_poly.pdbx_strand_id
1 'polypeptide(L)'
;MTGIDYAQARLQARYGQRPDEAAWHRLASLRGFSAALAYGRESAFRGWLEGCAEAGGAHALESGLRRCWRALVAEVARWMPEEWQAAVGWCALLPALPALDHLIGGGEVLPWMRTEPELAALCDGNAAAVPPALTFTRLPGQPRGEAWLAEWRRRLPPMDAGDAALFAALERTLRQHQAAFSVAAPAEAWLLRQRLQARLDGLFRRSLLSPAAAFVFLSLALLDLERLRAALAPRAVLADAAAVS
;
A
#
# COMPACT_ATOMS: atom_id res chain seq x y z
N MET A 1 -25.41 -8.81 -14.01
CA MET A 1 -24.04 -8.35 -13.78
C MET A 1 -23.55 -9.09 -12.55
N THR A 2 -22.61 -10.01 -12.72
CA THR A 2 -22.04 -10.73 -11.58
C THR A 2 -21.26 -9.75 -10.70
N GLY A 3 -20.99 -10.10 -9.43
CA GLY A 3 -20.19 -9.25 -8.54
C GLY A 3 -18.81 -8.92 -9.12
N ILE A 4 -18.23 -9.85 -9.88
CA ILE A 4 -16.92 -9.68 -10.53
C ILE A 4 -16.98 -8.72 -11.73
N ASP A 5 -18.04 -8.73 -12.54
CA ASP A 5 -18.20 -7.77 -13.64
C ASP A 5 -18.25 -6.32 -13.11
N TYR A 6 -19.00 -6.12 -12.02
CA TYR A 6 -19.08 -4.82 -11.35
C TYR A 6 -17.73 -4.39 -10.80
N ALA A 7 -17.03 -5.27 -10.08
CA ALA A 7 -15.68 -5.02 -9.59
C ALA A 7 -14.72 -4.64 -10.72
N GLN A 8 -14.74 -5.40 -11.83
CA GLN A 8 -13.88 -5.15 -12.99
C GLN A 8 -14.10 -3.75 -13.57
N ALA A 9 -15.35 -3.32 -13.75
CA ALA A 9 -15.66 -1.99 -14.28
C ALA A 9 -15.15 -0.87 -13.35
N ARG A 10 -15.34 -1.02 -12.03
CA ARG A 10 -14.85 -0.06 -11.03
C ARG A 10 -13.33 -0.01 -10.96
N LEU A 11 -12.67 -1.17 -11.01
CA LEU A 11 -11.22 -1.29 -11.03
C LEU A 11 -10.62 -0.64 -12.29
N GLN A 12 -11.21 -0.85 -13.48
CA GLN A 12 -10.75 -0.19 -14.70
C GLN A 12 -10.90 1.33 -14.63
N ALA A 13 -12.03 1.82 -14.11
CA ALA A 13 -12.23 3.25 -13.90
C ALA A 13 -11.19 3.85 -12.94
N ARG A 14 -10.87 3.16 -11.83
CA ARG A 14 -9.80 3.60 -10.91
C ARG A 14 -8.41 3.50 -11.53
N TYR A 15 -8.13 2.43 -12.25
CA TYR A 15 -6.85 2.25 -12.92
C TYR A 15 -6.57 3.38 -13.91
N GLY A 16 -7.57 3.83 -14.67
CA GLY A 16 -7.47 4.97 -15.58
C GLY A 16 -7.28 6.34 -14.90
N GLN A 17 -7.56 6.45 -13.60
CA GLN A 17 -7.34 7.68 -12.82
C GLN A 17 -5.94 7.78 -12.22
N ARG A 18 -5.10 6.75 -12.40
CA ARG A 18 -3.75 6.73 -11.85
C ARG A 18 -2.88 7.84 -12.46
N PRO A 19 -1.93 8.39 -11.68
CA PRO A 19 -1.02 9.41 -12.17
C PRO A 19 -0.12 8.84 -13.28
N ASP A 20 -0.08 9.55 -14.41
CA ASP A 20 0.83 9.27 -15.51
C ASP A 20 2.23 9.85 -15.26
N GLU A 21 3.18 9.52 -16.14
CA GLU A 21 4.57 9.96 -15.97
C GLU A 21 4.72 11.48 -16.07
N ALA A 22 3.86 12.17 -16.83
CA ALA A 22 3.85 13.62 -16.92
C ALA A 22 3.46 14.26 -15.57
N ALA A 23 2.43 13.73 -14.91
CA ALA A 23 2.02 14.17 -13.59
C ALA A 23 3.14 13.97 -12.55
N TRP A 24 3.86 12.86 -12.63
CA TRP A 24 5.01 12.57 -11.77
C TRP A 24 6.20 13.50 -12.01
N HIS A 25 6.57 13.74 -13.28
CA HIS A 25 7.62 14.70 -13.61
C HIS A 25 7.29 16.11 -13.12
N ARG A 26 6.03 16.52 -13.27
CA ARG A 26 5.55 17.81 -12.76
C ARG A 26 5.66 17.89 -11.24
N LEU A 27 5.20 16.88 -10.51
CA LEU A 27 5.36 16.82 -9.04
C LEU A 27 6.85 16.88 -8.64
N ALA A 28 7.72 16.15 -9.35
CA ALA A 28 9.15 16.13 -9.06
C ALA A 28 9.82 17.49 -9.26
N SER A 29 9.36 18.29 -10.23
CA SER A 29 9.89 19.63 -10.53
C SER A 29 9.57 20.68 -9.47
N LEU A 30 8.51 20.47 -8.67
CA LEU A 30 8.07 21.42 -7.66
C LEU A 30 9.05 21.45 -6.47
N ARG A 31 9.35 22.66 -6.00
CA ARG A 31 10.13 22.90 -4.80
C ARG A 31 9.21 23.28 -3.63
N GLY A 32 9.57 22.81 -2.45
CA GLY A 32 8.80 23.05 -1.23
C GLY A 32 7.61 22.11 -1.07
N PHE A 33 7.20 21.91 0.18
CA PHE A 33 6.14 20.99 0.55
C PHE A 33 4.75 21.50 0.15
N SER A 34 4.41 22.76 0.49
CA SER A 34 3.08 23.33 0.23
C SER A 34 2.73 23.38 -1.26
N ALA A 35 3.68 23.78 -2.13
CA ALA A 35 3.46 23.80 -3.58
C ALA A 35 3.21 22.39 -4.14
N ALA A 36 3.96 21.39 -3.68
CA ALA A 36 3.79 20.01 -4.08
C ALA A 36 2.43 19.44 -3.61
N LEU A 37 2.00 19.80 -2.39
CA LEU A 37 0.71 19.39 -1.83
C LEU A 37 -0.46 20.03 -2.57
N ALA A 38 -0.39 21.33 -2.85
CA ALA A 38 -1.40 22.07 -3.61
C ALA A 38 -1.60 21.48 -5.02
N TYR A 39 -0.50 21.29 -5.77
CA TYR A 39 -0.55 20.62 -7.07
C TYR A 39 -1.12 19.19 -6.96
N GLY A 40 -0.72 18.45 -5.94
CA GLY A 40 -1.19 17.09 -5.70
C GLY A 40 -2.71 17.01 -5.50
N ARG A 41 -3.31 17.95 -4.75
CA ARG A 41 -4.76 18.02 -4.52
C ARG A 41 -5.57 18.38 -5.77
N GLU A 42 -4.95 19.05 -6.74
CA GLU A 42 -5.61 19.48 -7.98
C GLU A 42 -5.39 18.53 -9.17
N SER A 43 -4.61 17.46 -8.98
CA SER A 43 -4.21 16.55 -10.05
C SER A 43 -4.64 15.10 -9.78
N ALA A 44 -4.09 14.15 -10.53
CA ALA A 44 -4.33 12.71 -10.36
C ALA A 44 -3.94 12.17 -8.97
N PHE A 45 -3.19 12.94 -8.17
CA PHE A 45 -2.85 12.58 -6.79
C PHE A 45 -3.94 12.92 -5.77
N ARG A 46 -5.03 13.58 -6.17
CA ARG A 46 -6.10 14.04 -5.26
C ARG A 46 -6.58 12.94 -4.33
N GLY A 47 -6.87 11.75 -4.85
CA GLY A 47 -7.36 10.61 -4.05
C GLY A 47 -6.40 10.17 -2.94
N TRP A 48 -5.12 10.52 -3.02
CA TRP A 48 -4.12 10.25 -1.99
C TRP A 48 -3.89 11.42 -1.03
N LEU A 49 -4.23 12.65 -1.42
CA LEU A 49 -3.83 13.87 -0.72
C LEU A 49 -4.98 14.73 -0.21
N GLU A 50 -6.22 14.45 -0.62
CA GLU A 50 -7.44 15.16 -0.18
C GLU A 50 -7.64 15.04 1.34
N GLY A 51 -7.23 13.91 1.93
CA GLY A 51 -7.26 13.71 3.38
C GLY A 51 -5.99 14.12 4.12
N CYS A 52 -4.91 14.54 3.45
CA CYS A 52 -3.66 14.90 4.12
C CYS A 52 -3.74 16.34 4.62
N ALA A 53 -3.52 16.55 5.92
CA ALA A 53 -3.51 17.88 6.50
C ALA A 53 -2.28 18.66 6.02
N GLU A 54 -2.47 19.94 5.70
CA GLU A 54 -1.37 20.84 5.30
C GLU A 54 -0.58 21.31 6.53
N ALA A 55 -1.28 21.53 7.64
CA ALA A 55 -0.70 21.74 8.95
C ALA A 55 -0.50 20.38 9.63
N GLY A 56 0.75 20.02 9.95
CA GLY A 56 1.07 18.78 10.67
C GLY A 56 2.31 18.03 10.20
N GLY A 57 3.00 18.56 9.18
CA GLY A 57 4.36 18.12 8.86
C GLY A 57 4.47 16.71 8.28
N ALA A 58 5.66 16.13 8.38
CA ALA A 58 5.96 14.79 7.87
C ALA A 58 5.10 13.72 8.55
N HIS A 59 4.81 13.88 9.84
CA HIS A 59 4.01 12.90 10.56
C HIS A 59 2.54 12.89 10.10
N ALA A 60 1.90 14.06 9.97
CA ALA A 60 0.51 14.14 9.49
C ALA A 60 0.38 13.69 8.03
N LEU A 61 1.39 13.95 7.20
CA LEU A 61 1.47 13.41 5.84
C LEU A 61 1.44 11.88 5.87
N GLU A 62 2.33 11.24 6.61
CA GLU A 62 2.44 9.77 6.69
C GLU A 62 1.15 9.12 7.21
N SER A 63 0.54 9.68 8.25
CA SER A 63 -0.76 9.20 8.75
C SER A 63 -1.91 9.43 7.76
N GLY A 64 -1.89 10.55 7.03
CA GLY A 64 -2.84 10.83 5.96
C GLY A 64 -2.74 9.83 4.80
N LEU A 65 -1.51 9.52 4.36
CA LEU A 65 -1.22 8.54 3.32
C LEU A 65 -1.68 7.13 3.72
N ARG A 66 -1.40 6.70 4.96
CA ARG A 66 -1.90 5.41 5.49
C ARG A 66 -3.42 5.36 5.54
N ARG A 67 -4.08 6.45 5.96
CA ARG A 67 -5.54 6.54 5.96
C ARG A 67 -6.12 6.43 4.54
N CYS A 68 -5.53 7.11 3.56
CA CYS A 68 -5.97 7.03 2.17
C CYS A 68 -5.79 5.62 1.60
N TRP A 69 -4.68 4.94 1.91
CA TRP A 69 -4.49 3.52 1.57
C TRP A 69 -5.60 2.62 2.12
N ARG A 70 -5.90 2.72 3.41
CA ARG A 70 -6.97 1.93 4.04
C ARG A 70 -8.33 2.21 3.42
N ALA A 71 -8.62 3.48 3.11
CA ALA A 71 -9.85 3.87 2.45
C ALA A 71 -9.95 3.25 1.04
N LEU A 72 -8.86 3.26 0.25
CA LEU A 72 -8.80 2.62 -1.06
C LEU A 72 -9.01 1.11 -0.96
N VAL A 73 -8.33 0.42 -0.04
CA VAL A 73 -8.49 -1.02 0.16
C VAL A 73 -9.94 -1.35 0.57
N ALA A 74 -10.53 -0.58 1.49
CA ALA A 74 -11.92 -0.75 1.89
C ALA A 74 -12.90 -0.48 0.75
N GLU A 75 -12.60 0.48 -0.12
CA GLU A 75 -13.39 0.75 -1.33
C GLU A 75 -13.33 -0.44 -2.30
N VAL A 76 -12.13 -0.95 -2.60
CA VAL A 76 -11.94 -2.10 -3.50
C VAL A 76 -12.62 -3.35 -2.91
N ALA A 77 -12.49 -3.59 -1.61
CA ALA A 77 -13.14 -4.72 -0.95
C ALA A 77 -14.67 -4.69 -1.15
N ARG A 78 -15.32 -3.51 -1.04
CA ARG A 78 -16.77 -3.38 -1.24
C ARG A 78 -17.24 -3.68 -2.66
N TRP A 79 -16.35 -3.59 -3.66
CA TRP A 79 -16.70 -3.97 -5.03
C TRP A 79 -16.65 -5.48 -5.25
N MET A 80 -15.84 -6.18 -4.47
CA MET A 80 -15.63 -7.61 -4.61
C MET A 80 -16.79 -8.42 -4.01
N PRO A 81 -17.01 -9.65 -4.51
CA PRO A 81 -17.92 -10.59 -3.84
C PRO A 81 -17.52 -10.82 -2.38
N GLU A 82 -18.51 -11.12 -1.54
CA GLU A 82 -18.36 -11.18 -0.08
C GLU A 82 -17.22 -12.09 0.36
N GLU A 83 -17.07 -13.26 -0.28
CA GLU A 83 -16.02 -14.21 0.07
C GLU A 83 -14.59 -13.65 -0.14
N TRP A 84 -14.41 -12.70 -1.06
CA TRP A 84 -13.11 -12.10 -1.37
C TRP A 84 -12.76 -10.89 -0.50
N GLN A 85 -13.75 -10.28 0.17
CA GLN A 85 -13.56 -9.02 0.89
C GLN A 85 -12.56 -9.15 2.04
N ALA A 86 -12.55 -10.30 2.72
CA ALA A 86 -11.62 -10.56 3.83
C ALA A 86 -10.15 -10.63 3.36
N ALA A 87 -9.89 -11.15 2.16
CA ALA A 87 -8.56 -11.21 1.57
C ALA A 87 -8.10 -9.85 1.04
N VAL A 88 -9.01 -9.09 0.41
CA VAL A 88 -8.71 -7.72 -0.05
C VAL A 88 -8.47 -6.80 1.14
N GLY A 89 -9.35 -6.83 2.14
CA GLY A 89 -9.23 -6.04 3.37
C GLY A 89 -7.91 -6.27 4.11
N TRP A 90 -7.34 -7.48 4.01
CA TRP A 90 -6.04 -7.81 4.61
C TRP A 90 -4.87 -7.01 4.02
N CYS A 91 -4.99 -6.51 2.79
CA CYS A 91 -4.00 -5.63 2.16
C CYS A 91 -3.89 -4.26 2.85
N ALA A 92 -4.87 -3.86 3.66
CA ALA A 92 -4.83 -2.59 4.40
C ALA A 92 -3.58 -2.46 5.29
N LEU A 93 -3.08 -3.59 5.81
CA LEU A 93 -1.93 -3.65 6.71
C LEU A 93 -0.57 -3.53 6.03
N LEU A 94 -0.49 -3.61 4.69
CA LEU A 94 0.80 -3.65 3.97
C LEU A 94 1.73 -2.48 4.35
N PRO A 95 1.28 -1.19 4.38
CA PRO A 95 2.15 -0.09 4.77
C PRO A 95 2.54 -0.09 6.26
N ALA A 96 1.78 -0.78 7.12
CA ALA A 96 2.03 -0.85 8.56
C ALA A 96 3.01 -1.97 8.94
N LEU A 97 3.35 -2.90 8.02
CA LEU A 97 4.25 -4.02 8.29
C LEU A 97 5.59 -3.61 8.92
N PRO A 98 6.32 -2.57 8.47
CA PRO A 98 7.58 -2.19 9.11
C PRO A 98 7.41 -1.71 10.56
N ALA A 99 6.28 -1.07 10.87
CA ALA A 99 5.98 -0.60 12.22
C ALA A 99 5.61 -1.75 13.15
N LEU A 100 4.86 -2.74 12.62
CA LEU A 100 4.58 -3.99 13.30
C LEU A 100 5.87 -4.75 13.61
N ASP A 101 6.79 -4.82 12.65
CA ASP A 101 8.11 -5.45 12.82
C ASP A 101 8.91 -4.80 13.95
N HIS A 102 8.91 -3.47 14.00
CA HIS A 102 9.57 -2.70 15.05
C HIS A 102 8.96 -2.99 16.43
N LEU A 103 7.64 -2.86 16.57
CA LEU A 103 6.95 -3.06 17.86
C LEU A 103 7.13 -4.49 18.39
N ILE A 104 7.01 -5.48 17.51
CA ILE A 104 7.13 -6.89 17.90
C ILE A 104 8.58 -7.30 18.13
N GLY A 105 9.53 -6.63 17.46
CA GLY A 105 10.96 -6.74 17.75
C GLY A 105 11.37 -6.14 19.11
N GLY A 106 10.43 -5.60 19.88
CA GLY A 106 10.71 -4.94 21.17
C GLY A 106 11.19 -3.50 21.01
N GLY A 107 10.99 -2.89 19.84
CA GLY A 107 11.29 -1.50 19.60
C GLY A 107 10.44 -0.56 20.45
N GLU A 108 10.97 0.62 20.73
CA GLU A 108 10.27 1.64 21.51
C GLU A 108 8.94 2.05 20.84
N VAL A 109 7.88 2.17 21.65
CA VAL A 109 6.57 2.64 21.19
C VAL A 109 6.64 4.15 20.91
N LEU A 110 6.63 4.52 19.64
CA LEU A 110 6.62 5.93 19.23
C LEU A 110 5.22 6.55 19.38
N PRO A 111 5.09 7.86 19.69
CA PRO A 111 3.81 8.51 19.94
C PRO A 111 2.78 8.31 18.83
N TRP A 112 3.23 8.33 17.58
CA TRP A 112 2.36 8.15 16.43
C TRP A 112 1.74 6.74 16.33
N MET A 113 2.42 5.71 16.83
CA MET A 113 1.95 4.33 16.74
C MET A 113 0.67 4.13 17.58
N ARG A 114 0.53 4.88 18.68
CA ARG A 114 -0.68 4.85 19.53
C ARG A 114 -1.91 5.44 18.83
N THR A 115 -1.70 6.33 17.86
CA THR A 115 -2.78 7.00 17.12
C THR A 115 -3.25 6.20 15.89
N GLU A 116 -2.51 5.15 15.51
CA GLU A 116 -2.87 4.30 14.37
C GLU A 116 -3.70 3.10 14.85
N PRO A 117 -4.93 2.92 14.36
CA PRO A 117 -5.84 1.87 14.85
C PRO A 117 -5.27 0.45 14.79
N GLU A 118 -4.44 0.15 13.79
CA GLU A 118 -3.83 -1.17 13.57
C GLU A 118 -2.69 -1.48 14.55
N LEU A 119 -2.06 -0.44 15.11
CA LEU A 119 -0.89 -0.53 15.99
C LEU A 119 -1.27 -0.32 17.46
N ALA A 120 -2.34 0.44 17.74
CA ALA A 120 -2.75 0.82 19.10
C ALA A 120 -2.87 -0.39 20.06
N ALA A 121 -3.51 -1.48 19.61
CA ALA A 121 -3.66 -2.69 20.42
C ALA A 121 -2.31 -3.34 20.81
N LEU A 122 -1.29 -3.24 19.94
CA LEU A 122 0.07 -3.72 20.23
C LEU A 122 0.82 -2.75 21.15
N CYS A 123 0.62 -1.43 20.98
CA CYS A 123 1.23 -0.41 21.83
C CYS A 123 0.81 -0.50 23.30
N ASP A 124 -0.41 -0.97 23.55
CA ASP A 124 -0.96 -1.12 24.91
C ASP A 124 -0.58 -2.46 25.57
N GLY A 125 0.25 -3.27 24.90
CA GLY A 125 0.64 -4.60 25.39
C GLY A 125 -0.52 -5.60 25.45
N ASN A 126 -1.69 -5.24 24.93
CA ASN A 126 -2.87 -6.10 24.96
C ASN A 126 -2.80 -7.14 23.84
N ALA A 127 -2.05 -8.19 24.14
CA ALA A 127 -1.86 -9.32 23.26
C ALA A 127 -3.15 -10.00 22.80
N ALA A 128 -4.24 -9.91 23.57
CA ALA A 128 -5.53 -10.51 23.27
C ALA A 128 -6.44 -9.63 22.39
N ALA A 129 -6.17 -8.31 22.31
CA ALA A 129 -6.88 -7.37 21.43
C ALA A 129 -6.28 -7.28 20.02
N VAL A 130 -5.11 -7.89 19.81
CA VAL A 130 -4.50 -8.02 18.49
C VAL A 130 -5.38 -8.96 17.66
N PRO A 131 -5.89 -8.54 16.48
CA PRO A 131 -6.61 -9.44 15.59
C PRO A 131 -5.83 -10.75 15.41
N PRO A 132 -6.48 -11.93 15.37
CA PRO A 132 -5.79 -13.22 15.20
C PRO A 132 -4.80 -13.22 14.03
N ALA A 133 -5.11 -12.42 13.01
CA ALA A 133 -4.32 -12.22 11.80
C ALA A 133 -3.00 -11.44 12.02
N LEU A 134 -2.91 -10.59 13.05
CA LEU A 134 -1.68 -9.97 13.54
C LEU A 134 -1.04 -10.77 14.68
N THR A 135 -1.58 -11.94 15.04
CA THR A 135 -1.01 -12.83 16.06
C THR A 135 0.13 -13.71 15.49
N PHE A 136 0.12 -13.95 14.17
CA PHE A 136 1.16 -14.70 13.44
C PHE A 136 2.56 -14.09 13.52
N THR A 137 2.67 -12.82 13.92
CA THR A 137 3.94 -12.09 13.96
C THR A 137 4.68 -12.22 15.30
N ARG A 138 4.10 -12.86 16.33
CA ARG A 138 4.75 -13.05 17.64
C ARG A 138 5.85 -14.12 17.68
N LEU A 139 6.03 -14.91 16.63
CA LEU A 139 7.10 -15.90 16.61
C LEU A 139 8.43 -15.23 16.22
N PRO A 140 9.44 -15.21 17.11
CA PRO A 140 10.75 -14.66 16.78
C PRO A 140 11.39 -15.48 15.65
N GLY A 141 11.94 -14.79 14.64
CA GLY A 141 12.74 -15.39 13.57
C GLY A 141 12.05 -15.61 12.21
N GLN A 142 10.73 -15.42 12.07
CA GLN A 142 10.09 -15.41 10.75
C GLN A 142 10.11 -14.01 10.12
N PRO A 143 10.46 -13.88 8.82
CA PRO A 143 10.27 -12.62 8.10
C PRO A 143 8.77 -12.31 8.07
N ARG A 144 8.36 -11.16 8.60
CA ARG A 144 6.94 -10.90 8.87
C ARG A 144 6.12 -10.69 7.61
N GLY A 145 6.77 -10.35 6.50
CA GLY A 145 6.17 -10.43 5.17
C GLY A 145 5.70 -11.84 4.80
N GLU A 146 6.39 -12.89 5.26
CA GLU A 146 5.96 -14.28 5.06
C GLU A 146 4.76 -14.64 5.92
N ALA A 147 4.72 -14.17 7.17
CA ALA A 147 3.57 -14.35 8.05
C ALA A 147 2.32 -13.64 7.50
N TRP A 148 2.47 -12.40 7.04
CA TRP A 148 1.38 -11.66 6.37
C TRP A 148 0.90 -12.42 5.13
N LEU A 149 1.81 -12.96 4.32
CA LEU A 149 1.48 -13.68 3.10
C LEU A 149 0.80 -15.04 3.37
N ALA A 150 1.21 -15.75 4.42
CA ALA A 150 0.58 -17.00 4.84
C ALA A 150 -0.89 -16.76 5.25
N GLU A 151 -1.12 -15.71 6.04
CA GLU A 151 -2.48 -15.33 6.44
C GLU A 151 -3.31 -14.82 5.25
N TRP A 152 -2.70 -14.07 4.34
CA TRP A 152 -3.36 -13.65 3.10
C TRP A 152 -3.84 -14.86 2.29
N ARG A 153 -2.98 -15.86 2.09
CA ARG A 153 -3.33 -17.11 1.38
C ARG A 153 -4.46 -17.87 2.06
N ARG A 154 -4.47 -17.92 3.40
CA ARG A 154 -5.54 -18.58 4.17
C ARG A 154 -6.90 -17.91 3.98
N ARG A 155 -6.91 -16.60 3.70
CA ARG A 155 -8.12 -15.80 3.46
C ARG A 155 -8.64 -15.90 2.04
N LEU A 156 -7.84 -16.41 1.10
CA LEU A 156 -8.28 -16.55 -0.29
C LEU A 156 -9.38 -17.62 -0.37
N PRO A 157 -10.53 -17.32 -1.01
CA PRO A 157 -11.53 -18.32 -1.32
C PRO A 157 -10.96 -19.42 -2.22
N PRO A 158 -11.60 -20.60 -2.26
CA PRO A 158 -11.36 -21.59 -3.31
C PRO A 158 -11.55 -20.94 -4.69
N MET A 159 -10.65 -21.25 -5.61
CA MET A 159 -10.63 -20.66 -6.96
C MET A 159 -10.35 -21.72 -8.00
N ASP A 160 -10.73 -21.44 -9.25
CA ASP A 160 -10.43 -22.33 -10.37
C ASP A 160 -8.94 -22.28 -10.76
N ALA A 161 -8.55 -23.16 -11.68
CA ALA A 161 -7.16 -23.25 -12.13
C ALA A 161 -6.66 -21.99 -12.85
N GLY A 162 -7.55 -21.24 -13.51
CA GLY A 162 -7.21 -20.00 -14.22
C GLY A 162 -6.88 -18.88 -13.25
N ASP A 163 -7.75 -18.65 -12.27
CA ASP A 163 -7.53 -17.71 -11.18
C ASP A 163 -6.29 -18.10 -10.37
N ALA A 164 -6.14 -19.38 -10.01
CA ALA A 164 -4.96 -19.87 -9.30
C ALA A 164 -3.66 -19.55 -10.05
N ALA A 165 -3.64 -19.69 -11.39
CA ALA A 165 -2.49 -19.33 -12.21
C ALA A 165 -2.19 -17.83 -12.20
N LEU A 166 -3.21 -16.97 -12.18
CA LEU A 166 -3.06 -15.51 -12.08
C LEU A 166 -2.51 -15.10 -10.71
N PHE A 167 -3.03 -15.66 -9.61
CA PHE A 167 -2.51 -15.43 -8.26
C PHE A 167 -1.06 -15.90 -8.12
N ALA A 168 -0.74 -17.08 -8.65
CA ALA A 168 0.64 -17.59 -8.68
C ALA A 168 1.58 -16.68 -9.49
N ALA A 169 1.09 -16.11 -10.60
CA ALA A 169 1.86 -15.14 -11.40
C ALA A 169 2.09 -13.82 -10.65
N LEU A 170 1.08 -13.30 -9.95
CA LEU A 170 1.21 -12.12 -9.09
C LEU A 170 2.24 -12.36 -7.99
N GLU A 171 2.08 -13.44 -7.24
CA GLU A 171 2.97 -13.74 -6.10
C GLU A 171 4.42 -13.92 -6.56
N ARG A 172 4.64 -14.63 -7.67
CA ARG A 172 5.96 -14.79 -8.28
C ARG A 172 6.57 -13.44 -8.67
N THR A 173 5.77 -12.56 -9.28
CA THR A 173 6.21 -11.22 -9.70
C THR A 173 6.67 -10.38 -8.50
N LEU A 174 5.88 -10.39 -7.42
CA LEU A 174 6.20 -9.65 -6.19
C LEU A 174 7.44 -10.22 -5.49
N ARG A 175 7.55 -11.55 -5.35
CA ARG A 175 8.71 -12.20 -4.74
C ARG A 175 10.00 -11.96 -5.50
N GLN A 176 9.96 -12.07 -6.83
CA GLN A 176 11.13 -11.77 -7.66
C GLN A 176 11.58 -10.32 -7.51
N HIS A 177 10.63 -9.38 -7.45
CA HIS A 177 10.97 -8.00 -7.16
C HIS A 177 11.58 -7.83 -5.78
N GLN A 178 10.96 -8.39 -4.73
CA GLN A 178 11.47 -8.31 -3.37
C GLN A 178 12.90 -8.84 -3.24
N ALA A 179 13.18 -10.02 -3.80
CA ALA A 179 14.50 -10.64 -3.77
C ALA A 179 15.56 -9.82 -4.54
N ALA A 180 15.19 -9.24 -5.69
CA ALA A 180 16.08 -8.36 -6.43
C ALA A 180 16.32 -7.04 -5.69
N PHE A 181 15.26 -6.45 -5.11
CA PHE A 181 15.31 -5.16 -4.43
C PHE A 181 16.11 -5.22 -3.13
N SER A 182 16.09 -6.34 -2.39
CA SER A 182 16.81 -6.48 -1.11
C SER A 182 18.33 -6.43 -1.24
N VAL A 183 18.87 -6.72 -2.42
CA VAL A 183 20.33 -6.71 -2.70
C VAL A 183 20.74 -5.61 -3.67
N ALA A 184 19.79 -4.80 -4.15
CA ALA A 184 20.03 -3.79 -5.18
C ALA A 184 20.75 -2.56 -4.62
N ALA A 185 21.59 -1.94 -5.44
CA ALA A 185 22.17 -0.65 -5.11
C ALA A 185 21.09 0.47 -5.17
N PRO A 186 21.21 1.57 -4.40
CA PRO A 186 20.25 2.67 -4.44
C PRO A 186 19.99 3.24 -5.85
N ALA A 187 21.01 3.24 -6.72
CA ALA A 187 20.88 3.69 -8.11
C ALA A 187 19.97 2.80 -8.97
N GLU A 188 19.82 1.51 -8.63
CA GLU A 188 19.01 0.54 -9.37
C GLU A 188 17.56 0.47 -8.87
N ALA A 189 17.30 1.00 -7.67
CA ALA A 189 16.01 0.94 -7.01
C ALA A 189 14.86 1.48 -7.88
N TRP A 190 15.12 2.57 -8.61
CA TRP A 190 14.14 3.17 -9.51
C TRP A 190 13.80 2.25 -10.70
N LEU A 191 14.83 1.71 -11.37
CA LEU A 191 14.67 0.81 -12.50
C LEU A 191 13.90 -0.47 -12.11
N LEU A 192 14.17 -1.02 -10.92
CA LEU A 192 13.46 -2.19 -10.41
C LEU A 192 11.98 -1.91 -10.16
N ARG A 193 11.63 -0.72 -9.66
CA ARG A 193 10.24 -0.28 -9.48
C ARG A 193 9.52 -0.11 -10.82
N GLN A 194 10.16 0.51 -11.81
CA GLN A 194 9.59 0.64 -13.17
C GLN A 194 9.34 -0.72 -13.82
N ARG A 195 10.28 -1.66 -13.69
CA ARG A 195 10.13 -3.04 -14.20
C ARG A 195 8.98 -3.76 -13.51
N LEU A 196 8.82 -3.60 -12.19
CA LEU A 196 7.68 -4.17 -11.48
C LEU A 196 6.37 -3.58 -11.98
N GLN A 197 6.28 -2.25 -12.08
CA GLN A 197 5.08 -1.58 -12.58
C GLN A 197 4.67 -2.10 -13.97
N ALA A 198 5.60 -2.17 -14.93
CA ALA A 198 5.31 -2.67 -16.28
C ALA A 198 4.79 -4.12 -16.28
N ARG A 199 5.34 -5.00 -15.42
CA ARG A 199 4.88 -6.38 -15.26
C ARG A 199 3.47 -6.43 -14.66
N LEU A 200 3.20 -5.61 -13.64
CA LEU A 200 1.87 -5.52 -13.02
C LEU A 200 0.83 -4.95 -13.98
N ASP A 201 1.17 -3.94 -14.79
CA ASP A 201 0.28 -3.42 -15.83
C ASP A 201 -0.09 -4.51 -16.86
N GLY A 202 0.89 -5.31 -17.27
CA GLY A 202 0.67 -6.46 -18.13
C GLY A 202 -0.22 -7.53 -17.48
N LEU A 203 -0.01 -7.80 -16.19
CA LEU A 203 -0.83 -8.75 -15.44
C LEU A 203 -2.26 -8.25 -15.24
N PHE A 204 -2.46 -6.97 -14.96
CA PHE A 204 -3.78 -6.34 -14.80
C PHE A 204 -4.63 -6.51 -16.04
N ARG A 205 -4.04 -6.30 -17.23
CA ARG A 205 -4.70 -6.53 -18.53
C ARG A 205 -5.06 -8.00 -18.78
N ARG A 206 -4.35 -8.94 -18.16
CA ARG A 206 -4.61 -10.38 -18.29
C ARG A 206 -5.60 -10.92 -17.25
N SER A 207 -5.84 -10.18 -16.18
CA SER A 207 -6.74 -10.56 -15.07
C SER A 207 -8.19 -10.10 -15.30
N LEU A 208 -8.63 -9.92 -16.55
CA LEU A 208 -10.00 -9.50 -16.85
C LEU A 208 -11.00 -10.52 -16.29
N LEU A 209 -12.01 -10.03 -15.57
CA LEU A 209 -13.04 -10.86 -14.93
C LEU A 209 -12.47 -11.87 -13.93
N SER A 210 -11.28 -11.59 -13.37
CA SER A 210 -10.66 -12.39 -12.32
C SER A 210 -10.56 -11.57 -11.03
N PRO A 211 -10.80 -12.18 -9.86
CA PRO A 211 -10.52 -11.56 -8.56
C PRO A 211 -9.06 -11.09 -8.40
N ALA A 212 -8.13 -11.68 -9.15
CA ALA A 212 -6.73 -11.28 -9.17
C ALA A 212 -6.54 -9.81 -9.58
N ALA A 213 -7.44 -9.25 -10.39
CA ALA A 213 -7.37 -7.84 -10.82
C ALA A 213 -7.35 -6.87 -9.65
N ALA A 214 -8.09 -7.15 -8.57
CA ALA A 214 -8.11 -6.32 -7.37
C ALA A 214 -6.72 -6.27 -6.71
N PHE A 215 -6.05 -7.41 -6.56
CA PHE A 215 -4.74 -7.51 -5.93
C PHE A 215 -3.63 -6.92 -6.80
N VAL A 216 -3.70 -7.08 -8.13
CA VAL A 216 -2.78 -6.43 -9.06
C VAL A 216 -2.95 -4.91 -9.01
N PHE A 217 -4.20 -4.43 -9.03
CA PHE A 217 -4.50 -3.00 -8.90
C PHE A 217 -3.99 -2.43 -7.57
N LEU A 218 -4.23 -3.12 -6.45
CA LEU A 218 -3.72 -2.69 -5.14
C LEU A 218 -2.20 -2.69 -5.09
N SER A 219 -1.52 -3.64 -5.76
CA SER A 219 -0.05 -3.65 -5.86
C SER A 219 0.47 -2.42 -6.62
N LEU A 220 -0.20 -2.04 -7.71
CA LEU A 220 0.12 -0.82 -8.47
C LEU A 220 -0.13 0.46 -7.64
N ALA A 221 -1.27 0.51 -6.96
CA ALA A 221 -1.63 1.63 -6.09
C ALA A 221 -0.62 1.78 -4.92
N LEU A 222 -0.11 0.66 -4.39
CA LEU A 222 0.93 0.68 -3.37
C LEU A 222 2.26 1.25 -3.91
N LEU A 223 2.63 0.93 -5.16
CA LEU A 223 3.81 1.54 -5.80
C LEU A 223 3.64 3.05 -5.99
N ASP A 224 2.45 3.50 -6.39
CA ASP A 224 2.14 4.92 -6.50
C ASP A 224 2.26 5.60 -5.13
N LEU A 225 1.73 4.97 -4.08
CA LEU A 225 1.84 5.46 -2.70
C LEU A 225 3.31 5.58 -2.26
N GLU A 226 4.14 4.56 -2.52
CA GLU A 226 5.56 4.60 -2.18
C GLU A 226 6.31 5.69 -2.95
N ARG A 227 6.01 5.89 -4.24
CA ARG A 227 6.61 6.96 -5.05
C ARG A 227 6.17 8.33 -4.55
N LEU A 228 4.90 8.49 -4.17
CA LEU A 228 4.38 9.73 -3.60
C LEU A 228 5.02 10.05 -2.25
N ARG A 229 5.17 9.03 -1.40
CA ARG A 229 5.87 9.13 -0.11
C ARG A 229 7.32 9.57 -0.30
N ALA A 230 8.05 8.94 -1.21
CA ALA A 230 9.43 9.30 -1.53
C ALA A 230 9.56 10.73 -2.08
N ALA A 231 8.54 11.21 -2.80
CA ALA A 231 8.50 12.60 -3.25
C ALA A 231 8.22 13.56 -2.08
N LEU A 232 7.21 13.31 -1.24
CA LEU A 232 6.72 14.31 -0.29
C LEU A 232 7.43 14.29 1.06
N ALA A 233 7.84 13.12 1.57
CA ALA A 233 8.38 13.00 2.93
C ALA A 233 9.65 13.85 3.16
N PRO A 234 10.66 13.88 2.27
CA PRO A 234 11.83 14.74 2.47
C PRO A 234 11.47 16.23 2.50
N ARG A 235 10.49 16.63 1.68
CA ARG A 235 10.00 18.02 1.62
C ARG A 235 9.27 18.40 2.91
N ALA A 236 8.47 17.49 3.46
CA ALA A 236 7.74 17.70 4.70
C ALA A 236 8.70 17.82 5.90
N VAL A 237 9.72 16.96 5.99
CA VAL A 237 10.73 17.03 7.06
C VAL A 237 11.50 18.36 7.01
N LEU A 238 11.87 18.82 5.81
CA LEU A 238 12.54 20.12 5.65
C LEU A 238 11.62 21.29 6.02
N ALA A 239 10.33 21.21 5.69
CA ALA A 239 9.35 22.24 6.07
C ALA A 239 9.17 22.30 7.60
N ASP A 240 9.13 21.14 8.27
CA ASP A 240 9.04 21.07 9.74
C ASP A 240 10.26 21.69 10.41
N ALA A 241 11.47 21.38 9.90
CA ALA A 241 12.72 21.95 10.42
C ALA A 241 12.76 23.48 10.27
N ALA A 242 12.24 24.00 9.16
CA ALA A 242 12.17 25.44 8.91
C ALA A 242 11.12 26.16 9.77
N ALA A 243 10.07 25.47 10.22
CA ALA A 243 9.02 26.05 11.08
C ALA A 243 9.41 26.15 12.56
N VAL A 244 10.44 25.41 12.99
CA VAL A 244 10.97 25.41 14.37
C VAL A 244 12.15 26.39 14.54
N SER A 245 12.72 26.88 13.43
CA SER A 245 13.82 27.85 13.40
C SER A 245 13.30 29.29 13.37
#